data_AF-A0A5B0P9X5-F1
#
_entry.id   AF-A0A5B0P9X5-F1
#
_cell.length_a   1.000
_cell.length_b   1.000
_cell.length_c   1.000
_cell.angle_alpha   90.00
_cell.angle_beta   90.00
_cell.angle_gamma   90.00
#
_symmetry.space_group_name_H-M   'P 1'
#
loop_
_entity.id
_entity.type
_entity.pdbx_description
1 polymer ?
#
loop_
_entity_poly.entity_id
_entity_poly.type
_entity_poly.pdbx_seq_one_letter_code
_entity_poly.pdbx_strand_id
1 'polypeptide(L)'
;MVKVLRGFGLISPLLGIKQLPYWLRRKFHQAIKRRQEAQSTLTTLLTKRNPHERLGQNFTIDFFKKQWKAQQQFHTEHTEAEIDRRDKLVALYKQEATVEYMRERLQGPEIFLVTVAEVRELMDSIVAQSDSLASDIAELTG
;
A
#
# COMPACT_ATOMS: atom_id res chain seq x y z
N MET A 1 0.64 -6.73 6.30
CA MET A 1 0.38 -8.10 5.79
C MET A 1 -0.66 -8.07 4.66
N VAL A 2 -0.33 -8.68 3.53
CA VAL A 2 -0.93 -8.50 2.20
C VAL A 2 -2.42 -8.87 2.13
N LYS A 3 -3.27 -7.88 1.84
CA LYS A 3 -4.68 -8.02 1.47
C LYS A 3 -4.79 -8.57 0.03
N VAL A 4 -4.49 -9.85 -0.19
CA VAL A 4 -4.76 -10.56 -1.46
C VAL A 4 -5.67 -11.75 -1.21
N LEU A 5 -6.84 -11.48 -0.65
CA LEU A 5 -7.98 -12.42 -0.63
C LEU A 5 -9.29 -11.64 -0.76
N ARG A 6 -9.48 -10.94 -1.89
CA ARG A 6 -10.81 -10.49 -2.32
C ARG A 6 -11.08 -10.99 -3.74
N GLY A 7 -11.34 -12.28 -3.82
CA GLY A 7 -11.81 -12.96 -5.04
C GLY A 7 -12.60 -14.24 -4.77
N PHE A 8 -12.86 -14.56 -3.49
CA PHE A 8 -13.71 -15.68 -3.08
C PHE A 8 -15.10 -15.14 -2.76
N GLY A 9 -15.88 -14.89 -3.81
CA GLY A 9 -17.32 -14.71 -3.69
C GLY A 9 -17.90 -15.98 -3.07
N LEU A 10 -18.56 -15.81 -1.93
CA LEU A 10 -19.28 -16.82 -1.16
C LEU A 10 -20.18 -17.66 -2.08
N ILE A 11 -19.87 -18.95 -2.20
CA ILE A 11 -20.80 -19.91 -2.80
C ILE A 11 -21.76 -20.33 -1.69
N SER A 12 -22.99 -19.83 -1.74
CA SER A 12 -24.06 -20.28 -0.83
C SER A 12 -24.31 -21.80 -1.01
N PRO A 13 -24.46 -22.59 0.06
CA PRO A 13 -24.25 -24.05 0.01
C PRO A 13 -25.26 -24.84 -0.83
N LEU A 14 -26.46 -24.29 -1.06
CA LEU A 14 -27.57 -25.04 -1.67
C LEU A 14 -27.70 -24.87 -3.20
N LEU A 15 -27.06 -23.85 -3.80
CA LEU A 15 -26.95 -23.70 -5.26
C LEU A 15 -25.58 -24.15 -5.83
N GLY A 16 -24.59 -24.40 -4.96
CA GLY A 16 -23.19 -24.60 -5.35
C GLY A 16 -22.89 -25.90 -6.10
N ILE A 17 -23.57 -27.00 -5.80
CA ILE A 17 -23.22 -28.34 -6.36
C ILE A 17 -23.62 -28.47 -7.84
N LYS A 18 -24.81 -27.98 -8.23
CA LYS A 18 -25.29 -28.07 -9.62
C LYS A 18 -24.50 -27.17 -10.58
N GLN A 19 -23.95 -26.06 -10.08
CA GLN A 19 -23.13 -25.14 -10.86
C GLN A 19 -21.63 -25.43 -10.77
N LEU A 20 -21.21 -26.37 -9.93
CA LEU A 20 -19.81 -26.73 -9.73
C LEU A 20 -19.11 -27.14 -11.03
N PRO A 21 -19.69 -27.98 -11.91
CA PRO A 21 -19.04 -28.34 -13.18
C PRO A 21 -18.82 -27.12 -14.09
N TYR A 22 -19.80 -26.22 -14.16
CA TYR A 22 -19.71 -24.99 -14.95
C TYR A 22 -18.63 -24.05 -14.38
N TRP A 23 -18.60 -23.88 -13.06
CA TRP A 23 -17.61 -23.04 -12.39
C TRP A 23 -16.18 -23.59 -12.56
N LEU A 24 -15.99 -24.91 -12.39
CA LEU A 24 -14.71 -25.58 -12.63
C LEU A 24 -14.25 -25.42 -14.08
N ARG A 25 -15.15 -25.64 -15.05
CA ARG A 25 -14.85 -25.42 -16.47
C ARG A 25 -14.43 -23.98 -16.72
N ARG A 26 -15.11 -23.00 -16.13
CA ARG A 26 -14.76 -21.58 -16.26
C ARG A 26 -13.40 -21.28 -15.64
N LYS A 27 -13.12 -21.77 -14.43
CA LYS A 27 -11.82 -21.60 -13.75
C LYS A 27 -10.69 -22.26 -14.52
N PHE A 28 -10.92 -23.44 -15.08
CA PHE A 28 -9.96 -24.13 -15.94
C PHE A 28 -9.62 -23.31 -17.18
N HIS A 29 -10.62 -22.83 -17.93
CA HIS A 29 -10.36 -21.97 -19.09
C HIS A 29 -9.63 -20.68 -18.70
N GLN A 30 -9.98 -20.07 -17.57
CA GLN A 30 -9.27 -18.89 -17.06
C GLN A 30 -7.81 -19.21 -16.71
N ALA A 31 -7.52 -20.37 -16.13
CA ALA A 31 -6.17 -20.80 -15.83
C ALA A 31 -5.36 -21.07 -17.10
N ILE A 32 -5.94 -21.71 -18.11
CA ILE A 32 -5.30 -21.93 -19.42
C ILE A 32 -5.02 -20.59 -20.11
N LYS A 33 -6.00 -19.68 -20.16
CA LYS A 33 -5.83 -18.35 -20.74
C LYS A 33 -4.71 -17.58 -20.04
N ARG A 34 -4.71 -17.55 -18.70
CA ARG A 34 -3.64 -16.91 -17.93
C ARG A 34 -2.28 -17.53 -18.17
N ARG A 35 -2.20 -18.86 -18.31
CA ARG A 35 -0.95 -19.54 -18.63
C ARG A 35 -0.42 -19.11 -19.99
N GLN A 36 -1.27 -19.04 -21.01
CA GLN A 36 -0.90 -18.60 -22.35
C GLN A 36 -0.43 -17.14 -22.36
N GLU A 37 -1.15 -16.26 -21.67
CA GLU A 37 -0.77 -14.85 -21.49
C GLU A 37 0.60 -14.73 -20.82
N ALA A 38 0.81 -15.43 -19.70
CA ALA A 38 2.08 -15.42 -18.98
C ALA A 38 3.23 -15.98 -19.82
N GLN A 39 2.99 -17.05 -20.59
CA GLN A 39 3.98 -17.61 -21.51
C GLN A 39 4.35 -16.60 -22.61
N SER A 40 3.37 -15.92 -23.21
CA SER A 40 3.60 -14.89 -24.21
C SER A 40 4.43 -13.73 -23.66
N THR A 41 4.09 -13.24 -22.47
CA THR A 41 4.87 -12.22 -21.76
C THR A 41 6.29 -12.68 -21.49
N LEU A 42 6.47 -13.91 -20.97
CA LEU A 42 7.80 -14.44 -20.67
C LEU A 42 8.66 -14.57 -21.93
N THR A 43 8.10 -15.10 -23.02
CA THR A 43 8.79 -15.18 -24.31
C THR A 43 9.24 -13.80 -24.80
N THR A 44 8.38 -12.80 -24.67
CA THR A 44 8.70 -11.41 -25.05
C THR A 44 9.80 -10.81 -24.17
N LEU A 45 9.86 -11.18 -22.89
CA LEU A 45 10.91 -10.70 -21.98
C LEU A 45 12.25 -11.38 -22.24
N LEU A 46 12.24 -12.68 -22.55
CA LEU A 46 13.46 -13.44 -22.85
C LEU A 46 14.12 -13.02 -24.18
N THR A 47 13.42 -12.32 -25.07
CA THR A 47 14.02 -11.75 -26.28
C THR A 47 14.59 -10.35 -26.06
N LYS A 48 14.31 -9.71 -24.92
CA LYS A 48 14.84 -8.38 -24.61
C LYS A 48 16.26 -8.47 -24.09
N ARG A 49 17.09 -7.52 -24.53
CA ARG A 49 18.45 -7.33 -24.05
C ARG A 49 18.45 -6.94 -22.57
N ASN A 50 19.25 -7.62 -21.76
CA ASN A 50 19.41 -7.35 -20.34
C ASN A 50 20.42 -6.20 -20.15
N PRO A 51 19.98 -5.01 -19.68
CA PRO A 51 20.88 -3.88 -19.45
C PRO A 51 21.81 -4.09 -18.24
N HIS A 52 21.51 -5.07 -17.38
CA HIS A 52 22.30 -5.37 -16.19
C HIS A 52 23.46 -6.34 -16.48
N GLU A 53 23.51 -6.93 -17.68
CA GLU A 53 24.62 -7.79 -18.10
C GLU A 53 25.58 -7.04 -19.02
N ARG A 54 26.86 -6.99 -18.63
CA ARG A 54 27.92 -6.28 -19.35
C ARG A 54 28.14 -6.80 -20.78
N LEU A 55 27.83 -8.08 -21.01
CA LEU A 55 27.97 -8.73 -22.31
C LEU A 55 26.77 -8.49 -23.22
N GLY A 56 25.74 -7.76 -22.75
CA GLY A 56 24.57 -7.42 -23.55
C GLY A 56 23.75 -8.62 -23.99
N GLN A 57 23.75 -9.70 -23.21
CA GLN A 57 22.90 -10.87 -23.43
C GLN A 57 21.44 -10.53 -23.13
N ASN A 58 20.53 -11.37 -23.60
CA ASN A 58 19.11 -11.25 -23.27
C ASN A 58 18.81 -11.70 -21.84
N PHE A 59 17.63 -11.35 -21.34
CA PHE A 59 17.18 -11.88 -20.04
C PHE A 59 17.08 -13.40 -20.04
N THR A 60 17.40 -14.00 -18.90
CA THR A 60 17.32 -15.44 -18.68
C THR A 60 16.26 -15.78 -17.64
N ILE A 61 15.73 -17.01 -17.69
CA ILE A 61 14.80 -17.51 -16.68
C ILE A 61 15.45 -17.48 -15.29
N ASP A 62 16.74 -17.80 -15.20
CA ASP A 62 17.46 -17.82 -13.93
C ASP A 62 17.66 -16.41 -13.36
N PHE A 63 17.88 -15.41 -14.21
CA PHE A 63 17.87 -14.00 -13.78
C PHE A 63 16.53 -13.65 -13.12
N PHE A 64 15.40 -13.95 -13.78
CA PHE A 64 14.09 -13.66 -13.22
C PHE A 64 13.82 -14.40 -11.91
N LYS A 65 14.21 -15.68 -11.80
CA LYS A 65 14.08 -16.44 -10.55
C LYS A 65 14.91 -15.83 -9.42
N LYS A 66 16.15 -15.40 -9.70
CA LYS A 66 17.02 -14.73 -8.72
C LYS A 66 16.41 -13.40 -8.28
N GLN A 67 15.95 -12.58 -9.22
CA GLN A 67 15.30 -11.31 -8.92
C GLN A 67 14.02 -11.49 -8.10
N TRP A 68 13.18 -12.48 -8.45
CA TRP A 68 11.97 -12.78 -7.68
C TRP A 68 12.30 -13.17 -6.23
N LYS A 69 13.30 -14.02 -6.01
CA LYS A 69 13.76 -14.37 -4.66
C LYS A 69 14.29 -13.15 -3.91
N ALA A 70 15.08 -12.30 -4.56
CA ALA A 70 15.60 -11.08 -3.95
C ALA A 70 14.46 -10.13 -3.56
N GLN A 71 13.44 -9.98 -4.39
CA GLN A 71 12.24 -9.18 -4.09
C GLN A 71 11.42 -9.79 -2.95
N GLN A 72 11.26 -11.11 -2.91
CA GLN A 72 10.60 -11.80 -1.79
C GLN A 72 11.36 -11.59 -0.48
N GLN A 73 12.69 -11.77 -0.51
CA GLN A 73 13.55 -11.57 0.66
C GLN A 73 13.50 -10.12 1.15
N PHE A 74 13.67 -9.15 0.24
CA PHE A 74 13.54 -7.73 0.55
C PHE A 74 12.17 -7.44 1.15
N HIS A 75 11.10 -8.00 0.58
CA HIS A 75 9.76 -7.84 1.16
C HIS A 75 9.70 -8.39 2.58
N THR A 76 10.15 -9.62 2.82
CA THR A 76 10.13 -10.26 4.14
C THR A 76 10.97 -9.50 5.17
N GLU A 77 12.19 -9.11 4.82
CA GLU A 77 13.11 -8.37 5.70
C GLU A 77 12.61 -6.95 6.01
N HIS A 78 11.96 -6.31 5.04
CA HIS A 78 11.41 -4.95 5.19
C HIS A 78 9.89 -4.93 5.46
N THR A 79 9.30 -5.98 6.05
CA THR A 79 7.85 -5.96 6.33
C THR A 79 7.53 -5.26 7.64
N GLU A 80 8.11 -5.63 8.79
CA GLU A 80 7.61 -5.11 10.07
C GLU A 80 8.11 -3.68 10.35
N ALA A 81 9.42 -3.47 10.42
CA ALA A 81 9.98 -2.16 10.76
C ALA A 81 9.59 -1.03 9.78
N GLU A 82 9.46 -1.35 8.49
CA GLU A 82 9.08 -0.38 7.47
C GLU A 82 7.56 -0.18 7.38
N ILE A 83 6.74 -1.21 7.69
CA ILE A 83 5.29 -0.99 7.87
C ILE A 83 5.05 -0.12 9.09
N ASP A 84 5.71 -0.40 10.21
CA ASP A 84 5.61 0.41 11.43
C ASP A 84 6.06 1.85 11.17
N ARG A 85 7.17 2.04 10.45
CA ARG A 85 7.63 3.37 10.02
C ARG A 85 6.59 4.07 9.15
N ARG A 86 6.01 3.39 8.16
CA ARG A 86 4.97 3.96 7.28
C ARG A 86 3.70 4.31 8.03
N ASP A 87 3.26 3.46 8.94
CA ASP A 87 2.07 3.69 9.75
C ASP A 87 2.27 4.89 10.70
N LYS A 88 3.47 5.01 11.30
CA LYS A 88 3.86 6.20 12.07
C LYS A 88 3.87 7.46 11.20
N LEU A 89 4.46 7.42 10.00
CA LEU A 89 4.46 8.56 9.08
C LEU A 89 3.04 8.98 8.67
N VAL A 90 2.16 8.01 8.37
CA VAL A 90 0.76 8.29 8.05
C VAL A 90 0.01 8.92 9.22
N ALA A 91 0.28 8.47 10.46
CA ALA A 91 -0.29 9.10 11.65
C ALA A 91 0.15 10.56 11.79
N LEU A 92 1.44 10.85 11.56
CA LEU A 92 1.97 12.22 11.60
C LEU A 92 1.35 13.13 10.55
N TYR A 93 1.23 12.65 9.30
CA TYR A 93 0.58 13.45 8.25
C TYR A 93 -0.88 13.79 8.57
N LYS A 94 -1.60 12.89 9.24
CA LYS A 94 -2.98 13.17 9.69
C LYS A 94 -3.01 14.21 10.81
N GLN A 95 -2.06 14.14 11.75
CA GLN A 95 -1.94 15.10 12.84
C GLN A 95 -1.55 16.48 12.31
N GLU A 96 -0.59 16.55 11.39
CA GLU A 96 -0.21 17.79 10.70
C GLU A 96 -1.41 18.41 9.97
N ALA A 97 -2.16 17.63 9.18
CA ALA A 97 -3.37 18.11 8.51
C ALA A 97 -4.44 18.60 9.50
N THR A 98 -4.54 17.97 10.67
CA THR A 98 -5.47 18.39 11.73
C THR A 98 -5.06 19.73 12.33
N VAL A 99 -3.78 19.91 12.64
CA VAL A 99 -3.24 21.19 13.14
C VAL A 99 -3.43 22.29 12.11
N GLU A 100 -3.16 22.02 10.84
CA GLU A 100 -3.34 23.02 9.77
C GLU A 100 -4.80 23.42 9.61
N TYR A 101 -5.72 22.45 9.65
CA TYR A 101 -7.15 22.74 9.68
C TYR A 101 -7.56 23.61 10.88
N MET A 102 -6.99 23.36 12.07
CA MET A 102 -7.25 24.21 13.24
C MET A 102 -6.72 25.64 13.06
N ARG A 103 -5.56 25.81 12.40
CA ARG A 103 -5.01 27.13 12.06
C ARG A 103 -5.86 27.87 11.04
N GLU A 104 -6.33 27.18 10.00
CA GLU A 104 -7.24 27.74 9.00
C GLU A 104 -8.53 28.25 9.66
N ARG A 105 -9.09 27.49 10.62
CA ARG A 105 -10.28 27.91 11.40
C ARG A 105 -10.06 29.20 12.19
N LEU A 106 -8.84 29.45 12.67
CA LEU A 106 -8.51 30.71 13.37
C LEU A 106 -8.41 31.90 12.40
N GLN A 107 -8.10 31.65 11.13
CA GLN A 107 -8.03 32.67 10.08
C GLN A 107 -9.38 32.87 9.38
N GLY A 108 -10.29 31.92 9.51
CA GLY A 108 -11.61 31.91 8.89
C GLY A 108 -12.64 32.79 9.60
N PRO A 109 -13.73 33.16 8.90
CA PRO A 109 -14.81 33.96 9.46
C PRO A 109 -15.57 33.24 10.59
N GLU A 110 -15.41 31.92 10.75
CA GLU A 110 -16.03 31.13 11.81
C GLU A 110 -15.59 31.58 13.21
N ILE A 111 -14.43 32.23 13.34
CA ILE A 111 -13.94 32.73 14.64
C ILE A 111 -14.89 33.73 15.28
N PHE A 112 -15.69 34.46 14.48
CA PHE A 112 -16.67 35.42 14.97
C PHE A 112 -17.93 34.78 15.56
N LEU A 113 -18.13 33.47 15.36
CA LEU A 113 -19.27 32.71 15.88
C LEU A 113 -18.96 32.00 17.20
N VAL A 114 -17.73 32.14 17.71
CA VAL A 114 -17.17 31.35 18.81
C VAL A 114 -16.77 32.29 19.96
N THR A 115 -16.88 31.83 21.20
CA THR A 115 -16.51 32.62 22.38
C THR A 115 -15.00 32.72 22.56
N VAL A 116 -14.54 33.74 23.27
CA VAL A 116 -13.10 33.93 23.59
C VAL A 116 -12.51 32.72 24.34
N ALA A 117 -13.31 32.06 25.19
CA ALA A 117 -12.87 30.87 25.91
C ALA A 117 -12.63 29.69 24.97
N GLU A 118 -13.54 29.44 24.03
CA GLU A 118 -13.41 28.39 23.01
C GLU A 118 -12.26 28.68 22.02
N VAL A 119 -12.02 29.95 21.68
CA VAL A 119 -10.84 30.34 20.88
C VAL A 119 -9.54 30.06 21.64
N ARG A 120 -9.51 30.34 22.95
CA ARG A 120 -8.34 30.02 23.80
C ARG A 120 -8.10 28.51 23.87
N GLU A 121 -9.15 27.73 24.06
CA GLU A 121 -9.05 26.26 24.06
C GLU A 121 -8.53 25.72 22.73
N LEU A 122 -8.97 26.29 21.60
CA LEU A 122 -8.46 25.94 20.27
C LEU A 122 -6.97 26.27 20.11
N MET A 123 -6.52 27.45 20.59
CA MET A 123 -5.11 27.82 20.56
C MET A 123 -4.26 26.89 21.45
N ASP A 124 -4.72 26.58 22.66
CA ASP A 124 -4.04 25.67 23.58
C ASP A 124 -3.92 24.25 22.96
N SER A 125 -4.96 23.79 22.28
CA SER A 125 -4.96 22.52 21.54
C SER A 125 -3.96 22.50 20.37
N ILE A 126 -3.87 23.59 19.60
CA ILE A 126 -2.88 23.74 18.51
C ILE A 126 -1.46 23.65 19.05
N VAL A 127 -1.16 24.35 20.15
CA VAL A 127 0.17 24.33 20.79
C VAL A 127 0.51 22.91 21.24
N ALA A 128 -0.39 22.27 22.01
CA ALA A 128 -0.18 20.92 22.50
C ALA A 128 0.03 19.89 21.37
N GLN A 129 -0.78 19.95 20.31
CA GLN A 129 -0.65 19.04 19.16
C GLN A 129 0.60 19.32 18.33
N SER A 130 1.02 20.59 18.22
CA SER A 130 2.26 20.97 17.52
C SER A 130 3.51 20.49 18.28
N ASP A 131 3.51 20.61 19.61
CA ASP A 131 4.61 20.15 20.46
C ASP A 131 4.74 18.61 20.43
N SER A 132 3.62 17.89 20.50
CA SER A 132 3.59 16.44 20.32
C SER A 132 4.11 16.03 18.94
N LEU A 133 3.68 16.73 17.87
CA LEU A 133 4.12 16.46 16.52
C LEU A 133 5.63 16.67 16.36
N ALA A 134 6.18 17.72 16.99
CA ALA A 134 7.61 18.00 16.98
C ALA A 134 8.42 16.90 17.70
N SER A 135 7.92 16.38 18.82
CA SER A 135 8.53 15.25 19.53
C SER A 135 8.55 13.99 18.67
N ASP A 136 7.42 13.63 18.07
CA ASP A 136 7.30 12.41 17.26
C ASP A 136 8.16 12.46 15.98
N ILE A 137 8.31 13.65 15.37
CA ILE A 137 9.23 13.87 14.25
C ILE A 137 10.70 13.67 14.68
N ALA A 138 11.07 14.17 15.85
CA ALA A 138 12.42 14.01 16.38
C ALA A 138 12.76 12.53 16.66
N GLU A 139 11.81 11.75 17.19
CA GLU A 139 11.98 10.31 17.42
C GLU A 139 12.12 9.49 16.13
N LEU A 140 11.52 9.92 15.00
CA LEU A 140 11.64 9.25 13.71
C LEU A 140 12.90 9.61 12.92
N THR A 141 13.54 10.74 13.25
CA THR A 141 14.69 11.30 12.51
C THR A 141 16.02 11.18 13.24
N GLY A 142 16.01 10.85 14.55
CA GLY A 142 17.17 10.44 15.34
C GLY A 142 17.54 8.97 15.17
#